data_AF-A0A6P6UNR7-F1
#
_entry.id   AF-A0A6P6UNR7-F1
#
_cell.length_a   1.000
_cell.length_b   1.000
_cell.length_c   1.000
_cell.angle_alpha   90.00
_cell.angle_beta   90.00
_cell.angle_gamma   90.00
#
_symmetry.space_group_name_H-M   'P 1'
#
loop_
_entity.id
_entity.type
_entity.pdbx_description
1 polymer ?
#
loop_
_entity_poly.entity_id
_entity_poly.type
_entity_poly.pdbx_seq_one_letter_code
_entity_poly.pdbx_strand_id
1 'polypeptide(L)'
;MIQIVKRWSRPDRLKFLFKKHNSRNGKTQDDRLMNKSNIVDEEYMEAFRTNSYIEICSEVQSQLARKSIDRLSSSPSLPQHLSQGVLEPCPQTPTNVNKGSANDLHQILSGFFKISSEACKTCELILRSIHETRAKYGTMKRVLNQLEQISDDDQQNELYRNLASFALLRNPLAAITQAQFQHIHDDLHSALQRFTSKIKRIRRRRKFIRCSKRFARGTLIAASCALTIALPILVLHTAVGIVAAPALVACSLGACMKQIKQTKEWLVPKTSLERFEAQLDTAAKGIYLIINDFDTMSRLMTLLHDEVEHSKFLANLCLRRRSNELLKEVIREFQINETGVLDELEELEENVYLCILNINRSRRLLVEQMEVG
;
A
#
# COMPACT_ATOMS: atom_id res chain seq x y z
N MET A 1 -13.27 21.60 -15.78
CA MET A 1 -13.52 20.16 -15.57
C MET A 1 -13.65 19.36 -16.86
N ILE A 2 -14.40 19.81 -17.88
CA ILE A 2 -14.65 19.03 -19.13
C ILE A 2 -13.44 18.95 -20.08
N GLN A 3 -12.50 19.91 -20.04
CA GLN A 3 -11.31 19.88 -20.90
C GLN A 3 -10.17 18.98 -20.40
N ILE A 4 -10.18 18.58 -19.13
CA ILE A 4 -9.18 17.66 -18.59
C ILE A 4 -9.53 16.23 -19.00
N VAL A 5 -10.80 15.84 -18.94
CA VAL A 5 -11.28 14.50 -19.36
C VAL A 5 -10.99 14.21 -20.84
N LYS A 6 -11.01 15.21 -21.73
CA LYS A 6 -10.71 15.01 -23.17
C LYS A 6 -9.23 14.77 -23.48
N ARG A 7 -8.30 15.03 -22.55
CA ARG A 7 -6.86 14.80 -22.76
C ARG A 7 -6.43 13.36 -22.43
N TRP A 8 -7.35 12.54 -21.92
CA TRP A 8 -7.11 11.21 -21.32
C TRP A 8 -7.35 10.04 -22.29
N SER A 9 -7.45 10.32 -23.60
CA SER A 9 -7.85 9.35 -24.63
C SER A 9 -6.76 9.20 -25.70
N ARG A 10 -5.55 8.73 -25.34
CA ARG A 10 -4.53 8.36 -26.32
C ARG A 10 -3.96 6.95 -26.04
N PRO A 11 -4.30 5.94 -26.86
CA PRO A 11 -4.00 4.52 -26.66
C PRO A 11 -2.61 4.06 -27.18
N ASP A 12 -1.60 4.94 -27.18
CA ASP A 12 -0.27 4.61 -27.73
C ASP A 12 0.82 4.37 -26.66
N ARG A 13 0.45 4.30 -25.38
CA ARG A 13 1.38 4.57 -24.26
C ARG A 13 1.92 3.35 -23.50
N LEU A 14 1.96 2.16 -24.10
CA LEU A 14 2.64 0.99 -23.51
C LEU A 14 3.75 0.40 -24.38
N LYS A 15 4.01 0.98 -25.56
CA LYS A 15 5.01 0.45 -26.51
C LYS A 15 6.47 0.67 -26.07
N PHE A 16 6.74 1.53 -25.10
CA PHE A 16 8.10 1.94 -24.77
C PHE A 16 8.87 1.00 -23.83
N LEU A 17 8.22 0.05 -23.16
CA LEU A 17 8.93 -0.91 -22.29
C LEU A 17 9.46 -2.16 -23.02
N PHE A 18 9.15 -2.36 -24.31
CA PHE A 18 9.58 -3.56 -25.06
C PHE A 18 9.93 -3.29 -26.53
N LYS A 19 10.84 -2.36 -26.83
CA LYS A 19 11.37 -2.25 -28.19
C LYS A 19 12.90 -2.17 -28.26
N LYS A 20 13.53 -3.35 -28.27
CA LYS A 20 14.86 -3.54 -28.87
C LYS A 20 14.70 -4.19 -30.26
N HIS A 21 15.05 -3.41 -31.27
CA HIS A 21 15.52 -3.76 -32.62
C HIS A 21 14.86 -4.94 -33.37
N ASN A 22 14.01 -4.64 -34.36
CA ASN A 22 14.23 -5.14 -35.71
C ASN A 22 13.42 -4.36 -36.76
N SER A 23 14.11 -4.04 -37.86
CA SER A 23 13.56 -3.39 -39.06
C SER A 23 13.09 -4.46 -40.05
N ARG A 24 11.84 -4.36 -40.53
CA ARG A 24 11.43 -4.43 -41.96
C ARG A 24 9.92 -4.70 -42.13
N ASN A 25 9.32 -3.86 -42.99
CA ASN A 25 8.10 -4.01 -43.82
C ASN A 25 6.78 -4.54 -43.21
N GLY A 26 5.72 -3.72 -43.32
CA GLY A 26 4.33 -4.20 -43.30
C GLY A 26 3.28 -3.13 -43.00
N LYS A 27 2.99 -2.22 -43.94
CA LYS A 27 1.99 -1.13 -43.80
C LYS A 27 0.53 -1.57 -43.58
N THR A 28 0.22 -2.87 -43.57
CA THR A 28 -1.13 -3.42 -43.34
C THR A 28 -1.27 -4.20 -42.03
N GLN A 29 -0.17 -4.50 -41.35
CA GLN A 29 -0.17 -5.19 -40.06
C GLN A 29 -0.23 -4.20 -38.88
N ASP A 30 0.25 -2.98 -39.08
CA ASP A 30 0.21 -1.90 -38.09
C ASP A 30 -1.23 -1.55 -37.70
N ASP A 31 -2.16 -1.37 -38.64
CA ASP A 31 -3.55 -0.97 -38.30
C ASP A 31 -4.27 -2.00 -37.42
N ARG A 32 -4.03 -3.31 -37.64
CA ARG A 32 -4.61 -4.37 -36.78
C ARG A 32 -3.93 -4.47 -35.42
N LEU A 33 -2.63 -4.18 -35.34
CA LEU A 33 -1.89 -4.16 -34.07
C LEU A 33 -2.23 -2.92 -33.24
N MET A 34 -2.40 -1.77 -33.89
CA MET A 34 -2.86 -0.52 -33.27
C MET A 34 -4.28 -0.70 -32.73
N ASN A 35 -5.21 -1.24 -33.53
CA ASN A 35 -6.58 -1.46 -33.06
C ASN A 35 -6.63 -2.48 -31.90
N LYS A 36 -5.76 -3.49 -31.91
CA LYS A 36 -5.67 -4.49 -30.83
C LYS A 36 -5.01 -3.93 -29.57
N SER A 37 -3.99 -3.06 -29.67
CA SER A 37 -3.46 -2.37 -28.48
C SER A 37 -4.48 -1.39 -27.91
N ASN A 38 -5.23 -0.70 -28.76
CA ASN A 38 -6.27 0.22 -28.30
C ASN A 38 -7.38 -0.51 -27.53
N ILE A 39 -7.79 -1.69 -27.98
CA ILE A 39 -8.79 -2.52 -27.27
C ILE A 39 -8.24 -3.03 -25.94
N VAL A 40 -6.98 -3.47 -25.90
CA VAL A 40 -6.34 -3.94 -24.65
C VAL A 40 -6.14 -2.79 -23.68
N ASP A 41 -5.77 -1.62 -24.17
CA ASP A 41 -5.60 -0.41 -23.37
C ASP A 41 -6.96 0.06 -22.83
N GLU A 42 -8.03 0.02 -23.63
CA GLU A 42 -9.39 0.35 -23.19
C GLU A 42 -9.92 -0.62 -22.13
N GLU A 43 -9.77 -1.93 -22.36
CA GLU A 43 -10.12 -2.97 -21.38
C GLU A 43 -9.28 -2.82 -20.09
N TYR A 44 -7.99 -2.50 -20.23
CA TYR A 44 -7.11 -2.22 -19.10
C TYR A 44 -7.55 -0.96 -18.34
N MET A 45 -7.89 0.12 -19.05
CA MET A 45 -8.36 1.37 -18.44
C MET A 45 -9.68 1.17 -17.71
N GLU A 46 -10.62 0.39 -18.25
CA GLU A 46 -11.87 0.06 -17.56
C GLU A 46 -11.64 -0.83 -16.34
N ALA A 47 -10.74 -1.82 -16.43
CA ALA A 47 -10.39 -2.68 -15.31
C ALA A 47 -9.67 -1.92 -14.18
N PHE A 48 -8.89 -0.90 -14.53
CA PHE A 48 -8.06 -0.12 -13.62
C PHE A 48 -8.82 1.08 -13.01
N ARG A 49 -9.58 1.82 -13.82
CA ARG A 49 -10.31 3.04 -13.44
C ARG A 49 -11.75 2.74 -13.05
N THR A 50 -11.92 1.83 -12.10
CA THR A 50 -13.22 1.57 -11.47
C THR A 50 -13.81 2.84 -10.84
N ASN A 51 -15.13 2.87 -10.59
CA ASN A 51 -15.79 3.99 -9.90
C ASN A 51 -15.09 4.36 -8.58
N SER A 52 -14.57 3.37 -7.85
CA SER A 52 -13.82 3.59 -6.60
C SER A 52 -12.48 4.29 -6.79
N TYR A 53 -11.82 4.09 -7.94
CA TYR A 53 -10.62 4.82 -8.31
C TYR A 53 -10.94 6.27 -8.68
N ILE A 54 -12.01 6.51 -9.44
CA ILE A 54 -12.42 7.87 -9.81
C ILE A 54 -12.79 8.67 -8.54
N GLU A 55 -13.51 8.04 -7.63
CA GLU A 55 -13.87 8.63 -6.34
C GLU A 55 -12.62 9.02 -5.52
N ILE A 56 -11.64 8.12 -5.38
CA ILE A 56 -10.42 8.42 -4.62
C ILE A 56 -9.61 9.56 -5.26
N CYS A 57 -9.50 9.56 -6.58
CA CYS A 57 -8.84 10.64 -7.31
C CYS A 57 -9.53 11.98 -7.04
N SER A 58 -10.86 12.02 -7.12
CA SER A 58 -11.64 13.23 -6.89
C SER A 58 -11.50 13.76 -5.46
N GLU A 59 -11.53 12.86 -4.46
CA GLU A 59 -11.43 13.23 -3.06
C GLU A 59 -10.04 13.78 -2.73
N VAL A 60 -8.98 13.08 -3.14
CA VAL A 60 -7.59 13.51 -2.91
C VAL A 60 -7.31 14.85 -3.58
N GLN A 61 -7.76 15.04 -4.82
CA GLN A 61 -7.61 16.31 -5.53
C GLN A 61 -8.37 17.45 -4.85
N SER A 62 -9.61 17.20 -4.38
CA SER A 62 -10.40 18.21 -3.67
C SER A 62 -9.71 18.68 -2.38
N GLN A 63 -9.10 17.75 -1.65
CA GLN A 63 -8.39 18.04 -0.40
C GLN A 63 -7.09 18.80 -0.65
N LEU A 64 -6.38 18.43 -1.71
CA LEU A 64 -5.15 19.11 -2.11
C LEU A 64 -5.42 20.53 -2.61
N ALA A 65 -6.52 20.73 -3.36
CA ALA A 65 -6.97 22.03 -3.84
C ALA A 65 -7.43 22.95 -2.70
N ARG A 66 -8.15 22.43 -1.69
CA ARG A 66 -8.52 23.20 -0.49
C ARG A 66 -7.26 23.74 0.23
N LYS A 67 -6.24 22.90 0.40
CA LYS A 67 -4.98 23.28 1.06
C LYS A 67 -4.15 24.32 0.29
N SER A 68 -4.22 24.34 -1.04
CA SER A 68 -3.48 25.35 -1.83
C SER A 68 -4.09 26.75 -1.65
N ILE A 69 -5.41 26.83 -1.46
CA ILE A 69 -6.15 28.06 -1.20
C ILE A 69 -5.89 28.57 0.23
N ASP A 70 -5.89 27.67 1.22
CA ASP A 70 -5.63 28.03 2.62
C ASP A 70 -4.19 28.58 2.83
N ARG A 71 -3.20 28.08 2.07
CA ARG A 71 -1.82 28.62 2.10
C ARG A 71 -1.72 30.08 1.63
N LEU A 72 -2.67 30.56 0.83
CA LEU A 72 -2.70 31.94 0.36
C LEU A 72 -3.38 32.90 1.37
N SER A 73 -4.03 32.37 2.40
CA SER A 73 -4.78 33.14 3.41
C SER A 73 -4.30 32.83 4.85
N SER A 74 -3.12 33.33 5.23
CA SER A 74 -2.64 33.63 6.60
C SER A 74 -2.61 32.54 7.72
N SER A 75 -1.48 32.54 8.44
CA SER A 75 -1.15 31.99 9.79
C SER A 75 -0.83 30.47 9.99
N PRO A 76 0.17 30.15 10.85
CA PRO A 76 0.84 28.85 10.92
C PRO A 76 0.17 27.90 11.94
N SER A 77 -1.11 27.58 11.76
CA SER A 77 -1.72 26.47 12.51
C SER A 77 -1.47 25.14 11.82
N LEU A 78 -1.06 24.16 12.62
CA LEU A 78 -0.56 22.83 12.25
C LEU A 78 -1.36 22.15 11.11
N PRO A 79 -0.72 21.67 10.04
CA PRO A 79 -1.42 21.11 8.90
C PRO A 79 -2.11 19.78 9.25
N GLN A 80 -3.44 19.72 9.13
CA GLN A 80 -4.16 18.44 9.10
C GLN A 80 -3.73 17.67 7.83
N HIS A 81 -3.13 16.49 8.02
CA HIS A 81 -2.60 15.65 6.94
C HIS A 81 -3.75 15.07 6.08
N LEU A 82 -3.52 14.89 4.76
CA LEU A 82 -4.48 14.24 3.84
C LEU A 82 -4.91 12.87 4.37
N SER A 83 -4.01 12.21 5.10
CA SER A 83 -4.25 10.93 5.76
C SER A 83 -5.43 10.91 6.73
N GLN A 84 -5.92 12.06 7.20
CA GLN A 84 -7.07 12.12 8.11
C GLN A 84 -8.42 12.23 7.40
N GLY A 85 -8.44 12.74 6.17
CA GLY A 85 -9.67 12.91 5.38
C GLY A 85 -9.85 11.89 4.25
N VAL A 86 -8.74 11.36 3.72
CA VAL A 86 -8.75 10.40 2.60
C VAL A 86 -8.81 8.95 3.08
N LEU A 87 -8.34 8.66 4.30
CA LEU A 87 -8.29 7.30 4.80
C LEU A 87 -9.58 6.86 5.46
N GLU A 88 -10.21 5.85 4.86
CA GLU A 88 -11.43 5.24 5.38
C GLU A 88 -11.26 3.73 5.59
N PRO A 89 -11.85 3.17 6.65
CA PRO A 89 -12.44 3.83 7.83
C PRO A 89 -11.39 4.51 8.72
N CYS A 90 -11.79 5.58 9.43
CA CYS A 90 -11.00 6.24 10.48
C CYS A 90 -10.75 5.26 11.65
N PRO A 91 -9.67 5.38 12.46
CA PRO A 91 -9.45 4.54 13.64
C PRO A 91 -10.49 4.84 14.73
N GLN A 92 -11.74 4.44 14.54
CA GLN A 92 -12.73 4.38 15.61
C GLN A 92 -12.82 2.92 16.06
N THR A 93 -12.55 2.69 17.34
CA THR A 93 -12.66 1.39 17.97
C THR A 93 -14.12 0.92 17.93
N PRO A 94 -14.44 -0.28 17.43
CA PRO A 94 -15.78 -0.81 17.56
C PRO A 94 -16.10 -1.02 19.03
N THR A 95 -17.27 -0.53 19.45
CA THR A 95 -17.72 -0.47 20.84
C THR A 95 -18.12 -1.83 21.42
N ASN A 96 -18.20 -2.89 20.61
CA ASN A 96 -18.65 -4.22 21.04
C ASN A 96 -17.62 -5.31 20.69
N VAL A 97 -16.59 -5.49 21.53
CA VAL A 97 -15.66 -6.63 21.38
C VAL A 97 -15.45 -7.36 22.71
N ASN A 98 -15.60 -8.68 22.68
CA ASN A 98 -15.48 -9.57 23.83
C ASN A 98 -14.05 -9.51 24.44
N LYS A 99 -13.94 -9.30 25.77
CA LYS A 99 -12.72 -8.83 26.48
C LYS A 99 -11.42 -9.60 26.21
N GLY A 100 -11.48 -10.90 25.91
CA GLY A 100 -10.28 -11.73 25.66
C GLY A 100 -9.74 -11.66 24.22
N SER A 101 -10.62 -11.51 23.23
CA SER A 101 -10.26 -11.39 21.80
C SER A 101 -10.05 -9.93 21.38
N ALA A 102 -10.49 -8.99 22.21
CA ALA A 102 -10.41 -7.55 21.97
C ALA A 102 -8.96 -7.04 21.92
N ASN A 103 -8.08 -7.50 22.81
CA ASN A 103 -6.70 -7.01 22.88
C ASN A 103 -5.85 -7.39 21.66
N ASP A 104 -5.96 -8.64 21.23
CA ASP A 104 -5.21 -9.17 20.09
C ASP A 104 -5.67 -8.52 18.77
N LEU A 105 -6.97 -8.31 18.61
CA LEU A 105 -7.57 -7.63 17.47
C LEU A 105 -7.26 -6.14 17.43
N HIS A 106 -7.37 -5.46 18.58
CA HIS A 106 -7.01 -4.05 18.72
C HIS A 106 -5.54 -3.83 18.33
N GLN A 107 -4.65 -4.76 18.68
CA GLN A 107 -3.24 -4.68 18.29
C GLN A 107 -3.04 -4.83 16.77
N ILE A 108 -3.83 -5.67 16.08
CA ILE A 108 -3.79 -5.80 14.61
C ILE A 108 -4.22 -4.49 13.96
N LEU A 109 -5.40 -4.00 14.34
CA LEU A 109 -5.97 -2.79 13.77
C LEU A 109 -5.09 -1.58 14.02
N SER A 110 -4.71 -1.35 15.27
CA SER A 110 -3.84 -0.24 15.64
C SER A 110 -2.51 -0.33 14.88
N GLY A 111 -1.93 -1.53 14.77
CA GLY A 111 -0.71 -1.76 14.00
C GLY A 111 -0.86 -1.45 12.51
N PHE A 112 -1.92 -1.96 11.88
CA PHE A 112 -2.20 -1.75 10.45
C PHE A 112 -2.58 -0.29 10.14
N PHE A 113 -3.43 0.30 10.98
CA PHE A 113 -3.94 1.67 10.80
C PHE A 113 -2.82 2.69 10.99
N LYS A 114 -1.90 2.43 11.93
CA LYS A 114 -0.71 3.25 12.12
C LYS A 114 0.20 3.20 10.89
N ILE A 115 0.58 2.01 10.42
CA ILE A 115 1.51 1.90 9.28
C ILE A 115 0.89 2.39 7.97
N SER A 116 -0.39 2.11 7.73
CA SER A 116 -1.10 2.62 6.55
C SER A 116 -1.31 4.13 6.59
N SER A 117 -1.49 4.72 7.78
CA SER A 117 -1.53 6.17 7.92
C SER A 117 -0.19 6.82 7.60
N GLU A 118 0.92 6.19 7.99
CA GLU A 118 2.25 6.69 7.65
C GLU A 118 2.53 6.58 6.15
N ALA A 119 2.16 5.45 5.53
CA ALA A 119 2.23 5.28 4.08
C ALA A 119 1.46 6.38 3.33
N CYS A 120 0.23 6.68 3.75
CA CYS A 120 -0.57 7.73 3.15
C CYS A 120 0.05 9.14 3.29
N LYS A 121 0.76 9.43 4.39
CA LYS A 121 1.51 10.70 4.52
C LYS A 121 2.64 10.79 3.49
N THR A 122 3.35 9.69 3.25
CA THR A 122 4.37 9.67 2.19
C THR A 122 3.72 9.85 0.82
N CYS A 123 2.59 9.20 0.54
CA CYS A 123 1.80 9.45 -0.67
C CYS A 123 1.43 10.94 -0.84
N GLU A 124 1.02 11.64 0.23
CA GLU A 124 0.75 13.09 0.20
C GLU A 124 2.00 13.89 -0.19
N LEU A 125 3.17 13.52 0.34
CA LEU A 125 4.43 14.16 -0.03
C LEU A 125 4.74 13.93 -1.51
N ILE A 126 4.54 12.71 -2.02
CA ILE A 126 4.80 12.36 -3.42
C ILE A 126 3.92 13.19 -4.34
N LEU A 127 2.61 13.27 -4.06
CA LEU A 127 1.66 14.09 -4.82
C LEU A 127 2.08 15.55 -4.86
N ARG A 128 2.48 16.12 -3.71
CA ARG A 128 2.98 17.51 -3.67
C ARG A 128 4.19 17.69 -4.58
N SER A 129 5.16 16.78 -4.51
CA SER A 129 6.34 16.81 -5.38
C SER A 129 5.98 16.67 -6.86
N ILE A 130 5.03 15.81 -7.21
CA ILE A 130 4.51 15.70 -8.59
C ILE A 130 3.95 17.03 -9.07
N HIS A 131 3.05 17.66 -8.30
CA HIS A 131 2.43 18.92 -8.70
C HIS A 131 3.44 20.06 -8.83
N GLU A 132 4.39 20.14 -7.91
CA GLU A 132 5.48 21.11 -7.99
C GLU A 132 6.34 20.88 -9.24
N THR A 133 6.74 19.64 -9.53
CA THR A 133 7.54 19.32 -10.74
C THR A 133 6.76 19.65 -12.01
N ARG A 134 5.47 19.27 -12.09
CA ARG A 134 4.60 19.56 -13.23
C ARG A 134 4.44 21.08 -13.46
N ALA A 135 4.26 21.87 -12.41
CA ALA A 135 4.18 23.33 -12.52
C ALA A 135 5.48 23.96 -13.04
N LYS A 136 6.63 23.40 -12.63
CA LYS A 136 7.96 23.84 -13.06
C LYS A 136 8.21 23.52 -14.53
N TYR A 137 7.96 22.28 -14.96
CA TYR A 137 8.04 21.88 -16.37
C TYR A 137 7.06 22.66 -17.24
N GLY A 138 5.83 22.89 -16.78
CA GLY A 138 4.86 23.71 -17.49
C GLY A 138 5.29 25.18 -17.65
N THR A 139 6.05 25.72 -16.70
CA THR A 139 6.65 27.06 -16.83
C THR A 139 7.77 27.06 -17.85
N MET A 140 8.66 26.06 -17.80
CA MET A 140 9.72 25.90 -18.78
C MET A 140 9.16 25.75 -20.20
N LYS A 141 8.15 24.90 -20.40
CA LYS A 141 7.47 24.72 -21.69
C LYS A 141 6.97 26.04 -22.27
N ARG A 142 6.34 26.89 -21.45
CA ARG A 142 5.83 28.19 -21.92
C ARG A 142 6.97 29.10 -22.40
N VAL A 143 8.08 29.12 -21.68
CA VAL A 143 9.29 29.87 -22.08
C VAL A 143 9.87 29.32 -23.37
N LEU A 144 9.99 27.99 -23.49
CA LEU A 144 10.52 27.34 -24.69
C LEU A 144 9.60 27.48 -25.91
N ASN A 145 8.28 27.50 -25.75
CA ASN A 145 7.35 27.68 -26.86
C ASN A 145 7.29 29.12 -27.37
N GLN A 146 7.56 30.12 -26.52
CA GLN A 146 7.72 31.51 -26.96
C GLN A 146 8.92 31.68 -27.89
N LEU A 147 9.85 30.73 -27.87
CA LEU A 147 11.13 30.77 -28.59
C LEU A 147 11.07 30.42 -30.07
N GLU A 148 10.08 29.64 -30.50
CA GLU A 148 9.89 29.29 -31.93
C GLU A 148 9.56 30.54 -32.80
N GLN A 149 9.34 31.70 -32.17
CA GLN A 149 8.92 32.95 -32.80
C GLN A 149 9.99 34.07 -32.75
N ILE A 150 11.23 33.79 -32.34
CA ILE A 150 12.19 34.83 -31.89
C ILE A 150 13.31 35.11 -32.91
N SER A 151 13.54 36.40 -33.16
CA SER A 151 14.66 36.96 -33.96
C SER A 151 15.47 38.05 -33.23
N ASP A 152 15.18 38.38 -31.96
CA ASP A 152 15.70 39.58 -31.27
C ASP A 152 16.55 39.27 -30.01
N ASP A 153 17.51 40.14 -29.72
CA ASP A 153 18.59 39.95 -28.73
C ASP A 153 18.09 40.10 -27.27
N ASP A 154 17.11 40.96 -27.03
CA ASP A 154 16.46 41.16 -25.73
C ASP A 154 15.71 39.91 -25.26
N GLN A 155 15.08 39.20 -26.20
CA GLN A 155 14.37 37.96 -25.90
C GLN A 155 15.34 36.81 -25.58
N GLN A 156 16.53 36.77 -26.20
CA GLN A 156 17.56 35.79 -25.83
C GLN A 156 18.07 35.98 -24.39
N ASN A 157 18.21 37.22 -23.93
CA ASN A 157 18.61 37.49 -22.55
C ASN A 157 17.57 37.03 -21.52
N GLU A 158 16.28 37.17 -21.82
CA GLU A 158 15.20 36.65 -20.97
C GLU A 158 15.21 35.11 -20.92
N LEU A 159 15.57 34.42 -22.01
CA LEU A 159 15.74 32.96 -22.02
C LEU A 159 16.87 32.51 -21.09
N TYR A 160 18.04 33.14 -21.18
CA TYR A 160 19.14 32.82 -20.28
C TYR A 160 18.74 33.09 -18.81
N ARG A 161 17.94 34.12 -18.54
CA ARG A 161 17.40 34.38 -17.20
C ARG A 161 16.47 33.27 -16.72
N ASN A 162 15.56 32.81 -17.58
CA ASN A 162 14.65 31.72 -17.27
C ASN A 162 15.39 30.37 -17.10
N LEU A 163 16.35 30.08 -17.96
CA LEU A 163 17.19 28.89 -17.87
C LEU A 163 18.03 28.91 -16.58
N ALA A 164 18.54 30.09 -16.16
CA ALA A 164 19.21 30.27 -14.88
C ALA A 164 18.29 30.02 -13.70
N SER A 165 17.04 30.51 -13.76
CA SER A 165 16.05 30.24 -12.72
C SER A 165 15.73 28.75 -12.58
N PHE A 166 15.65 28.04 -13.71
CA PHE A 166 15.43 26.59 -13.72
C PHE A 166 16.65 25.82 -13.21
N ALA A 167 17.85 26.20 -13.63
CA ALA A 167 19.10 25.57 -13.21
C ALA A 167 19.35 25.68 -11.69
N LEU A 168 18.93 26.79 -11.08
CA LEU A 168 19.01 27.04 -9.63
C LEU A 168 17.87 26.39 -8.83
N LEU A 169 16.89 25.82 -9.51
CA LEU A 169 15.69 25.31 -8.88
C LEU A 169 15.97 24.07 -8.03
N ARG A 170 15.50 24.08 -6.79
CA ARG A 170 15.49 22.84 -5.99
C ARG A 170 14.55 21.84 -6.65
N ASN A 171 15.04 20.63 -6.88
CA ASN A 171 14.24 19.53 -7.40
C ASN A 171 13.17 19.15 -6.35
N PRO A 172 11.86 19.27 -6.66
CA PRO A 172 10.78 18.91 -5.73
C PRO A 172 10.86 17.46 -5.27
N LEU A 173 11.30 16.54 -6.15
CA LEU A 173 11.42 15.12 -5.84
C LEU A 173 12.50 14.87 -4.79
N ALA A 174 13.48 15.78 -4.66
CA ALA A 174 14.48 15.73 -3.59
C ALA A 174 13.92 16.03 -2.18
N ALA A 175 12.66 16.49 -2.08
CA ALA A 175 11.99 16.65 -0.79
C ALA A 175 11.77 15.29 -0.09
N ILE A 176 11.63 14.22 -0.87
CA ILE A 176 11.52 12.85 -0.38
C ILE A 176 12.86 12.20 -0.61
N THR A 177 13.69 12.21 0.43
CA THR A 177 15.02 11.61 0.36
C THR A 177 14.92 10.10 0.24
N GLN A 178 15.90 9.46 -0.40
CA GLN A 178 16.05 7.99 -0.38
C GLN A 178 15.94 7.41 1.04
N ALA A 179 16.45 8.13 2.05
CA ALA A 179 16.35 7.75 3.45
C ALA A 179 14.90 7.70 3.99
N GLN A 180 14.00 8.56 3.50
CA GLN A 180 12.57 8.54 3.88
C GLN A 180 11.87 7.31 3.28
N PHE A 181 12.17 6.98 2.02
CA PHE A 181 11.70 5.73 1.41
C PHE A 181 12.24 4.52 2.18
N GLN A 182 13.54 4.50 2.49
CA GLN A 182 14.13 3.39 3.24
C GLN A 182 13.47 3.21 4.60
N HIS A 183 13.28 4.30 5.35
CA HIS A 183 12.64 4.26 6.67
C HIS A 183 11.22 3.66 6.59
N ILE A 184 10.40 4.10 5.63
CA ILE A 184 9.04 3.56 5.52
C ILE A 184 9.02 2.11 5.03
N HIS A 185 9.93 1.75 4.12
CA HIS A 185 10.12 0.35 3.71
C HIS A 185 10.50 -0.54 4.91
N ASP A 186 11.42 -0.09 5.75
CA ASP A 186 11.85 -0.82 6.95
C ASP A 186 10.68 -1.01 7.92
N ASP A 187 9.90 0.04 8.17
CA ASP A 187 8.70 -0.02 9.01
C ASP A 187 7.63 -0.97 8.44
N LEU A 188 7.39 -0.92 7.12
CA LEU A 188 6.46 -1.80 6.43
C LEU A 188 6.91 -3.27 6.47
N HIS A 189 8.19 -3.54 6.19
CA HIS A 189 8.77 -4.88 6.26
C HIS A 189 8.75 -5.44 7.68
N SER A 190 9.12 -4.63 8.67
CA SER A 190 9.05 -4.98 10.09
C SER A 190 7.62 -5.33 10.50
N ALA A 191 6.64 -4.54 10.08
CA ALA A 191 5.23 -4.84 10.29
C ALA A 191 4.86 -6.17 9.62
N LEU A 192 5.17 -6.36 8.33
CA LEU A 192 4.86 -7.60 7.60
C LEU A 192 5.44 -8.85 8.27
N GLN A 193 6.71 -8.78 8.71
CA GLN A 193 7.36 -9.85 9.46
C GLN A 193 6.63 -10.16 10.77
N ARG A 194 6.25 -9.12 11.52
CA ARG A 194 5.47 -9.25 12.76
C ARG A 194 4.13 -9.94 12.50
N PHE A 195 3.36 -9.52 11.51
CA PHE A 195 2.07 -10.14 11.14
C PHE A 195 2.27 -11.60 10.71
N THR A 196 3.22 -11.87 9.83
CA THR A 196 3.53 -13.22 9.32
C THR A 196 3.97 -14.17 10.43
N SER A 197 4.78 -13.70 11.38
CA SER A 197 5.22 -14.49 12.53
C SER A 197 4.04 -14.87 13.44
N LYS A 198 3.11 -13.95 13.67
CA LYS A 198 1.87 -14.21 14.43
C LYS A 198 0.98 -15.23 13.74
N ILE A 199 0.78 -15.12 12.42
CA ILE A 199 0.06 -16.11 11.61
C ILE A 199 0.70 -17.50 11.79
N LYS A 200 2.03 -17.61 11.65
CA LYS A 200 2.76 -18.87 11.86
C LYS A 200 2.56 -19.43 13.27
N ARG A 201 2.58 -18.58 14.31
CA ARG A 201 2.31 -18.98 15.71
C ARG A 201 0.90 -19.54 15.87
N ILE A 202 -0.11 -18.90 15.28
CA ILE A 202 -1.51 -19.33 15.33
C ILE A 202 -1.71 -20.66 14.62
N ARG A 203 -1.17 -20.82 13.41
CA ARG A 203 -1.22 -22.08 12.67
C ARG A 203 -0.62 -23.24 13.47
N ARG A 204 0.52 -23.00 14.13
CA ARG A 204 1.15 -23.98 15.03
C ARG A 204 0.26 -24.33 16.21
N ARG A 205 -0.33 -23.34 16.89
CA ARG A 205 -1.28 -23.56 17.99
C ARG A 205 -2.49 -24.38 17.54
N ARG A 206 -3.07 -24.08 16.38
CA ARG A 206 -4.21 -24.85 15.85
C ARG A 206 -3.85 -26.30 15.58
N LYS A 207 -2.68 -26.56 14.99
CA LYS A 207 -2.15 -27.92 14.78
C LYS A 207 -2.01 -28.65 16.12
N PHE A 208 -1.44 -28.00 17.13
CA PHE A 208 -1.29 -28.56 18.46
C PHE A 208 -2.64 -28.91 19.13
N ILE A 209 -3.61 -27.97 19.09
CA ILE A 209 -4.97 -28.20 19.62
C ILE A 209 -5.63 -29.40 18.91
N ARG A 210 -5.49 -29.49 17.59
CA ARG A 210 -6.05 -30.59 16.80
C ARG A 210 -5.41 -31.94 17.19
N CYS A 211 -4.09 -31.98 17.36
CA CYS A 211 -3.39 -33.18 17.80
C CYS A 211 -3.81 -33.58 19.21
N SER A 212 -3.80 -32.65 20.16
CA SER A 212 -4.16 -32.95 21.55
C SER A 212 -5.62 -33.41 21.69
N LYS A 213 -6.57 -32.87 20.91
CA LYS A 213 -7.95 -33.42 20.87
C LYS A 213 -8.03 -34.87 20.39
N ARG A 214 -7.15 -35.29 19.47
CA ARG A 214 -7.08 -36.69 19.02
C ARG A 214 -6.57 -37.61 20.14
N PHE A 215 -5.52 -37.18 20.85
CA PHE A 215 -4.98 -37.93 21.98
C PHE A 215 -5.93 -37.96 23.18
N ALA A 216 -6.64 -36.87 23.47
CA ALA A 216 -7.65 -36.81 24.54
C ALA A 216 -8.82 -37.78 24.30
N ARG A 217 -9.28 -37.93 23.04
CA ARG A 217 -10.29 -38.93 22.68
C ARG A 217 -9.78 -40.35 22.89
N GLY A 218 -8.55 -40.64 22.44
CA GLY A 218 -7.95 -41.96 22.60
C GLY A 218 -7.73 -42.36 24.07
N THR A 219 -7.24 -41.42 24.89
CA THR A 219 -7.02 -41.64 26.33
C THR A 219 -8.33 -41.79 27.09
N LEU A 220 -9.37 -41.03 26.76
CA LEU A 220 -10.70 -41.19 27.37
C LEU A 220 -11.27 -42.58 27.08
N ILE A 221 -11.21 -43.05 25.83
CA ILE A 221 -11.68 -44.38 25.44
C ILE A 221 -10.91 -45.47 26.19
N ALA A 222 -9.58 -45.39 26.21
CA ALA A 222 -8.74 -46.35 26.92
C ALA A 222 -9.02 -46.38 28.43
N ALA A 223 -9.21 -45.21 29.05
CA ALA A 223 -9.57 -45.11 30.46
C ALA A 223 -10.95 -45.71 30.75
N SER A 224 -11.95 -45.46 29.90
CA SER A 224 -13.27 -46.09 30.05
C SER A 224 -13.22 -47.61 29.91
N CYS A 225 -12.47 -48.15 28.94
CA CYS A 225 -12.27 -49.60 28.80
C CYS A 225 -11.57 -50.20 30.03
N ALA A 226 -10.52 -49.55 30.54
CA ALA A 226 -9.82 -50.00 31.74
C ALA A 226 -10.74 -50.00 32.97
N LEU A 227 -11.59 -48.97 33.13
CA LEU A 227 -12.53 -48.87 34.25
C LEU A 227 -13.60 -49.97 34.20
N THR A 228 -14.11 -50.31 33.01
CA THR A 228 -15.08 -51.41 32.84
C THR A 228 -14.50 -52.77 33.21
N ILE A 229 -13.19 -52.98 33.06
CA ILE A 229 -12.52 -54.24 33.40
C ILE A 229 -12.13 -54.29 34.88
N ALA A 230 -11.69 -53.17 35.46
CA ALA A 230 -11.21 -53.12 36.84
C ALA A 230 -12.35 -53.18 37.90
N LEU A 231 -13.51 -52.61 37.61
CA LEU A 231 -14.64 -52.55 38.55
C LEU A 231 -15.19 -53.95 38.94
N PRO A 232 -15.43 -54.89 38.00
CA PRO A 232 -15.87 -56.24 38.35
C PRO A 232 -14.85 -57.02 39.17
N ILE A 233 -13.56 -56.90 38.85
CA ILE A 233 -12.45 -57.57 39.56
C ILE A 233 -12.38 -57.09 41.00
N LEU A 234 -12.55 -55.78 41.24
CA LEU A 234 -12.51 -55.19 42.59
C LEU A 234 -13.70 -55.63 43.47
N VAL A 235 -14.89 -55.76 42.88
CA VAL A 235 -16.11 -56.27 43.57
C VAL A 235 -15.97 -57.74 43.92
N LEU A 236 -15.31 -58.54 43.07
CA LEU A 236 -15.14 -59.97 43.29
C LEU A 236 -14.11 -60.31 44.39
N HIS A 237 -13.11 -59.46 44.60
CA HIS A 237 -11.94 -59.80 45.42
C HIS A 237 -11.95 -59.30 46.87
N THR A 238 -12.86 -58.42 47.33
CA THR A 238 -12.86 -57.98 48.75
C THR A 238 -14.23 -57.57 49.31
N ALA A 239 -14.53 -57.95 50.56
CA ALA A 239 -15.63 -57.39 51.37
C ALA A 239 -15.43 -55.88 51.68
N VAL A 240 -14.22 -55.35 51.46
CA VAL A 240 -13.82 -53.95 51.67
C VAL A 240 -14.19 -53.04 50.48
N GLY A 241 -14.45 -53.61 49.29
CA GLY A 241 -14.77 -52.85 48.07
C GLY A 241 -16.03 -52.00 48.17
N ILE A 242 -16.98 -52.36 49.05
CA ILE A 242 -18.25 -51.64 49.24
C ILE A 242 -18.04 -50.27 49.92
N VAL A 243 -17.00 -50.12 50.75
CA VAL A 243 -16.74 -48.87 51.51
C VAL A 243 -15.79 -47.93 50.77
N ALA A 244 -14.79 -48.45 50.05
CA ALA A 244 -13.77 -47.64 49.39
C ALA A 244 -14.16 -47.15 47.98
N ALA A 245 -15.07 -47.85 47.29
CA ALA A 245 -15.46 -47.51 45.91
C ALA A 245 -16.12 -46.12 45.76
N PRO A 246 -17.05 -45.69 46.64
CA PRO A 246 -17.65 -44.35 46.53
C PRO A 246 -16.65 -43.22 46.74
N ALA A 247 -15.70 -43.39 47.66
CA ALA A 247 -14.68 -42.39 47.97
C ALA A 247 -13.66 -42.20 46.82
N LEU A 248 -13.26 -43.29 46.16
CA LEU A 248 -12.37 -43.24 45.00
C LEU A 248 -13.05 -42.62 43.75
N VAL A 249 -14.34 -42.91 43.54
CA VAL A 249 -15.13 -42.29 42.47
C VAL A 249 -15.32 -40.78 42.73
N ALA A 250 -15.59 -40.37 43.98
CA ALA A 250 -15.73 -38.95 44.34
C ALA A 250 -14.41 -38.17 44.19
N CYS A 251 -13.28 -38.74 44.63
CA CYS A 251 -11.96 -38.12 44.49
C CYS A 251 -11.52 -37.99 43.02
N SER A 252 -11.75 -39.01 42.20
CA SER A 252 -11.40 -38.98 40.78
C SER A 252 -12.24 -37.98 39.98
N LEU A 253 -13.55 -37.86 40.26
CA LEU A 253 -14.40 -36.81 39.68
C LEU A 253 -13.97 -35.40 40.13
N GLY A 254 -13.67 -35.20 41.41
CA GLY A 254 -13.26 -33.91 41.96
C GLY A 254 -11.93 -33.39 41.40
N ALA A 255 -10.94 -34.28 41.24
CA ALA A 255 -9.65 -33.96 40.63
C ALA A 255 -9.78 -33.66 39.13
N CYS A 256 -10.60 -34.44 38.41
CA CYS A 256 -10.89 -34.23 36.98
C CYS A 256 -11.59 -32.88 36.74
N MET A 257 -12.59 -32.53 37.55
CA MET A 257 -13.30 -31.24 37.48
C MET A 257 -12.37 -30.04 37.77
N LYS A 258 -11.37 -30.19 38.65
CA LYS A 258 -10.35 -29.16 38.91
C LYS A 258 -9.40 -28.95 37.73
N GLN A 259 -8.97 -30.02 37.05
CA GLN A 259 -8.16 -29.93 35.82
C GLN A 259 -8.94 -29.31 34.65
N ILE A 260 -10.24 -29.60 34.53
CA ILE A 260 -11.12 -28.96 33.53
C ILE A 260 -11.26 -27.44 33.80
N LYS A 261 -11.30 -27.00 35.07
CA LYS A 261 -11.33 -25.56 35.41
C LYS A 261 -10.01 -24.82 35.11
N GLN A 262 -8.86 -25.49 35.18
CA GLN A 262 -7.54 -24.89 34.88
C GLN A 262 -7.24 -24.82 33.36
N THR A 263 -7.98 -25.54 32.52
CA THR A 263 -7.80 -25.51 31.04
C THR A 263 -8.58 -24.39 30.35
N LYS A 264 -9.14 -23.42 31.11
CA LYS A 264 -9.88 -22.28 30.54
C LYS A 264 -9.04 -21.42 29.58
N GLU A 265 -7.72 -21.35 29.75
CA GLU A 265 -6.82 -20.68 28.80
C GLU A 265 -6.70 -21.44 27.45
N TRP A 266 -7.04 -22.72 27.42
CA TRP A 266 -6.96 -23.58 26.23
C TRP A 266 -8.31 -23.67 25.47
N LEU A 267 -9.36 -23.05 26.02
CA LEU A 267 -10.72 -23.02 25.46
C LEU A 267 -10.95 -21.78 24.58
N VAL A 268 -9.92 -21.29 23.88
CA VAL A 268 -10.16 -20.36 22.76
C VAL A 268 -10.89 -21.16 21.66
N PRO A 269 -12.13 -20.78 21.28
CA PRO A 269 -12.87 -21.51 20.26
C PRO A 269 -12.05 -21.65 18.97
N LYS A 270 -12.09 -22.82 18.33
CA LYS A 270 -11.39 -23.06 17.06
C LYS A 270 -11.76 -21.99 16.02
N THR A 271 -13.04 -21.59 16.03
CA THR A 271 -13.63 -20.56 15.16
C THR A 271 -13.00 -19.18 15.38
N SER A 272 -12.72 -18.78 16.63
CA SER A 272 -12.09 -17.47 16.90
C SER A 272 -10.63 -17.44 16.46
N LEU A 273 -9.90 -18.57 16.56
CA LEU A 273 -8.52 -18.68 16.08
C LEU A 273 -8.44 -18.67 14.53
N GLU A 274 -9.46 -19.19 13.84
CA GLU A 274 -9.59 -19.13 12.39
C GLU A 274 -9.90 -17.70 11.92
N ARG A 275 -10.85 -17.03 12.58
CA ARG A 275 -11.14 -15.61 12.33
C ARG A 275 -9.92 -14.71 12.55
N PHE A 276 -9.22 -14.90 13.66
CA PHE A 276 -8.02 -14.11 13.97
C PHE A 276 -6.88 -14.34 12.97
N GLU A 277 -6.73 -15.57 12.47
CA GLU A 277 -5.79 -15.83 11.37
C GLU A 277 -6.19 -15.10 10.09
N ALA A 278 -7.48 -15.13 9.71
CA ALA A 278 -7.98 -14.46 8.52
C ALA A 278 -7.74 -12.94 8.57
N GLN A 279 -8.00 -12.31 9.72
CA GLN A 279 -7.74 -10.88 9.95
C GLN A 279 -6.25 -10.54 9.83
N LEU A 280 -5.37 -11.35 10.42
CA LEU A 280 -3.92 -11.17 10.26
C LEU A 280 -3.48 -11.34 8.80
N ASP A 281 -4.06 -12.31 8.09
CA ASP A 281 -3.75 -12.59 6.68
C ASP A 281 -4.19 -11.42 5.79
N THR A 282 -5.37 -10.86 6.01
CA THR A 282 -5.85 -9.64 5.34
C THR A 282 -4.94 -8.45 5.63
N ALA A 283 -4.54 -8.23 6.89
CA ALA A 283 -3.60 -7.14 7.23
C ALA A 283 -2.23 -7.33 6.58
N ALA A 284 -1.70 -8.56 6.58
CA ALA A 284 -0.43 -8.89 5.95
C ALA A 284 -0.46 -8.68 4.42
N LYS A 285 -1.54 -9.11 3.76
CA LYS A 285 -1.77 -8.85 2.33
C LYS A 285 -1.84 -7.36 2.02
N GLY A 286 -2.55 -6.59 2.84
CA GLY A 286 -2.60 -5.14 2.71
C GLY A 286 -1.22 -4.48 2.82
N ILE A 287 -0.41 -4.89 3.81
CA ILE A 287 0.97 -4.38 3.95
C ILE A 287 1.84 -4.78 2.76
N TYR A 288 1.71 -6.01 2.26
CA TYR A 288 2.45 -6.47 1.09
C TYR A 288 2.13 -5.64 -0.16
N LEU A 289 0.85 -5.32 -0.40
CA LEU A 289 0.45 -4.43 -1.49
C LEU A 289 1.08 -3.04 -1.34
N ILE A 290 1.03 -2.45 -0.13
CA ILE A 290 1.67 -1.15 0.13
C ILE A 290 3.17 -1.20 -0.17
N ILE A 291 3.89 -2.26 0.24
CA ILE A 291 5.32 -2.41 -0.06
C ILE A 291 5.56 -2.41 -1.58
N ASN A 292 4.78 -3.21 -2.31
CA ASN A 292 4.93 -3.33 -3.77
C ASN A 292 4.62 -2.01 -4.50
N ASP A 293 3.59 -1.29 -4.05
CA ASP A 293 3.24 0.03 -4.59
C ASP A 293 4.38 1.02 -4.33
N PHE A 294 4.98 0.99 -3.14
CA PHE A 294 6.13 1.84 -2.78
C PHE A 294 7.40 1.50 -3.55
N ASP A 295 7.69 0.22 -3.81
CA ASP A 295 8.82 -0.20 -4.66
C ASP A 295 8.68 0.40 -6.07
N THR A 296 7.46 0.37 -6.61
CA THR A 296 7.14 0.94 -7.92
C THR A 296 7.31 2.45 -7.93
N MET A 297 6.74 3.14 -6.94
CA MET A 297 6.86 4.60 -6.79
C MET A 297 8.32 5.03 -6.61
N SER A 298 9.10 4.32 -5.80
CA SER A 298 10.51 4.63 -5.52
C SER A 298 11.36 4.58 -6.80
N ARG A 299 11.11 3.57 -7.65
CA ARG A 299 11.77 3.46 -8.96
C ARG A 299 11.39 4.63 -9.87
N LEU A 300 10.09 4.93 -10.01
CA LEU A 300 9.62 6.05 -10.84
C LEU A 300 10.15 7.39 -10.34
N MET A 301 10.16 7.61 -9.03
CA MET A 301 10.71 8.80 -8.41
C MET A 301 12.21 8.96 -8.66
N THR A 302 12.98 7.87 -8.62
CA THR A 302 14.41 7.89 -8.91
C THR A 302 14.66 8.30 -10.37
N LEU A 303 13.93 7.68 -11.30
CA LEU A 303 14.00 8.01 -12.74
C LEU A 303 13.68 9.49 -13.00
N LEU A 304 12.56 9.96 -12.44
CA LEU A 304 12.15 11.37 -12.56
C LEU A 304 13.14 12.32 -11.88
N HIS A 305 13.72 11.93 -10.74
CA HIS A 305 14.71 12.74 -10.06
C HIS A 305 15.95 12.94 -10.92
N ASP A 306 16.49 11.85 -11.48
CA ASP A 306 17.67 11.86 -12.33
C ASP A 306 17.43 12.69 -13.60
N GLU A 307 16.26 12.57 -14.21
CA GLU A 307 15.89 13.34 -15.41
C GLU A 307 15.78 14.85 -15.13
N VAL A 308 15.21 15.23 -13.98
CA VAL A 308 15.16 16.63 -13.54
C VAL A 308 16.57 17.18 -13.26
N GLU A 309 17.43 16.40 -12.61
CA GLU A 309 18.82 16.81 -12.37
C GLU A 309 19.63 16.88 -13.66
N HIS A 310 19.40 15.98 -14.61
CA HIS A 310 20.00 16.01 -15.94
C HIS A 310 19.59 17.28 -16.71
N SER A 311 18.29 17.58 -16.73
CA SER A 311 17.74 18.80 -17.32
C SER A 311 18.36 20.07 -16.72
N LYS A 312 18.53 20.11 -15.39
CA LYS A 312 19.22 21.21 -14.70
C LYS A 312 20.70 21.31 -15.06
N PHE A 313 21.37 20.18 -15.21
CA PHE A 313 22.76 20.13 -15.65
C PHE A 313 22.93 20.72 -17.05
N LEU A 314 22.08 20.33 -18.01
CA LEU A 314 22.07 20.89 -19.37
C LEU A 314 21.82 22.39 -19.37
N ALA A 315 20.84 22.85 -18.58
CA ALA A 315 20.55 24.27 -18.38
C ALA A 315 21.78 25.03 -17.86
N ASN A 316 22.46 24.51 -16.84
CA ASN A 316 23.71 25.09 -16.30
C ASN A 316 24.85 25.10 -17.32
N LEU A 317 25.02 24.02 -18.09
CA LEU A 317 26.06 23.93 -19.11
C LEU A 317 25.86 24.98 -20.21
N CYS A 318 24.61 25.17 -20.65
CA CYS A 318 24.23 26.21 -21.61
C CYS A 318 24.56 27.61 -21.07
N LEU A 319 24.22 27.90 -19.81
CA LEU A 319 24.49 29.18 -19.16
C LEU A 319 25.99 29.51 -19.05
N ARG A 320 26.82 28.50 -18.76
CA ARG A 320 28.27 28.68 -18.63
C ARG A 320 28.95 28.96 -19.97
N ARG A 321 28.50 28.30 -21.03
CA ARG A 321 29.11 28.42 -22.37
C ARG A 321 28.50 29.55 -23.21
N ARG A 322 27.28 30.00 -22.90
CA ARG A 322 26.48 31.00 -23.65
C ARG A 322 26.60 30.80 -25.17
N SER A 323 26.44 29.56 -25.62
CA SER A 323 26.50 29.21 -27.04
C SER A 323 25.09 29.04 -27.58
N ASN A 324 24.76 29.75 -28.65
CA ASN A 324 23.47 29.66 -29.32
C ASN A 324 23.20 28.24 -29.88
N GLU A 325 24.24 27.53 -30.29
CA GLU A 325 24.11 26.14 -30.75
C GLU A 325 23.80 25.18 -29.58
N LEU A 326 24.42 25.39 -28.42
CA LEU A 326 24.08 24.62 -27.21
C LEU A 326 22.68 24.98 -26.70
N LEU A 327 22.29 26.25 -26.80
CA LEU A 327 20.94 26.68 -26.44
C LEU A 327 19.89 25.94 -27.28
N LYS A 328 20.04 25.92 -28.62
CA LYS A 328 19.18 25.16 -29.54
C LYS A 328 19.10 23.68 -29.17
N GLU A 329 20.24 23.07 -28.86
CA GLU A 329 20.29 21.66 -28.47
C GLU A 329 19.59 21.41 -27.13
N VAL A 330 19.81 22.26 -26.13
CA VAL A 330 19.10 22.17 -24.84
C VAL A 330 17.60 22.30 -25.04
N ILE A 331 17.13 23.24 -25.87
CA ILE A 331 15.70 23.40 -26.17
C ILE A 331 15.13 22.11 -26.80
N ARG A 332 15.83 21.56 -27.80
CA ARG A 332 15.43 20.32 -28.48
C ARG A 332 15.34 19.15 -27.50
N GLU A 333 16.34 18.97 -26.65
CA GLU A 333 16.37 17.91 -25.64
C GLU A 333 15.25 18.10 -24.60
N PHE A 334 15.03 19.32 -24.12
CA PHE A 334 13.90 19.59 -23.22
C PHE A 334 12.56 19.26 -23.87
N GLN A 335 12.34 19.63 -25.13
CA GLN A 335 11.08 19.33 -25.83
C GLN A 335 10.83 17.83 -26.00
N ILE A 336 11.88 17.05 -26.28
CA ILE A 336 11.79 15.59 -26.42
C ILE A 336 11.53 14.94 -25.06
N ASN A 337 12.29 15.33 -24.04
CA ASN A 337 12.20 14.72 -22.72
C ASN A 337 10.96 15.18 -21.95
N GLU A 338 10.43 16.38 -22.22
CA GLU A 338 9.24 16.92 -21.53
C GLU A 338 8.04 15.98 -21.64
N THR A 339 7.76 15.46 -22.84
CA THR A 339 6.63 14.55 -23.02
C THR A 339 6.81 13.25 -22.24
N GLY A 340 8.05 12.75 -22.15
CA GLY A 340 8.38 11.61 -21.29
C GLY A 340 8.12 11.96 -19.84
N VAL A 341 8.78 13.00 -19.32
CA VAL A 341 8.70 13.39 -17.90
C VAL A 341 7.27 13.61 -17.44
N LEU A 342 6.43 14.24 -18.26
CA LEU A 342 5.02 14.46 -17.93
C LEU A 342 4.21 13.16 -17.90
N ASP A 343 4.51 12.23 -18.80
CA ASP A 343 3.90 10.89 -18.84
C ASP A 343 4.36 10.05 -17.64
N GLU A 344 5.65 10.06 -17.28
CA GLU A 344 6.15 9.36 -16.09
C GLU A 344 5.63 10.00 -14.78
N LEU A 345 5.43 11.32 -14.73
CA LEU A 345 4.75 11.99 -13.62
C LEU A 345 3.28 11.59 -13.50
N GLU A 346 2.60 11.36 -14.63
CA GLU A 346 1.23 10.83 -14.66
C GLU A 346 1.22 9.39 -14.14
N GLU A 347 2.13 8.52 -14.60
CA GLU A 347 2.27 7.14 -14.11
C GLU A 347 2.55 7.10 -12.59
N LEU A 348 3.45 7.96 -12.09
CA LEU A 348 3.73 8.06 -10.66
C LEU A 348 2.49 8.50 -9.88
N GLU A 349 1.73 9.48 -10.38
CA GLU A 349 0.51 9.97 -9.76
C GLU A 349 -0.58 8.87 -9.69
N GLU A 350 -0.77 8.11 -10.76
CA GLU A 350 -1.71 6.98 -10.80
C GLU A 350 -1.34 5.90 -9.77
N ASN A 351 -0.05 5.55 -9.67
CA ASN A 351 0.44 4.60 -8.67
C ASN A 351 0.17 5.10 -7.24
N VAL A 352 0.29 6.41 -6.98
CA VAL A 352 -0.06 6.96 -5.66
C VAL A 352 -1.55 6.79 -5.36
N TYR A 353 -2.44 7.11 -6.31
CA TYR A 353 -3.88 6.94 -6.12
C TYR A 353 -4.27 5.47 -5.90
N LEU A 354 -3.67 4.54 -6.64
CA LEU A 354 -3.85 3.12 -6.42
C LEU A 354 -3.44 2.68 -5.01
N CYS A 355 -2.30 3.16 -4.52
CA CYS A 355 -1.84 2.79 -3.19
C CYS A 355 -2.81 3.24 -2.11
N ILE A 356 -3.32 4.47 -2.22
CA ILE A 356 -4.35 5.00 -1.33
C ILE A 356 -5.63 4.15 -1.41
N LEU A 357 -6.06 3.78 -2.62
CA LEU A 357 -7.21 2.91 -2.83
C LEU A 357 -7.01 1.52 -2.17
N ASN A 358 -5.84 0.90 -2.36
CA ASN A 358 -5.47 -0.38 -1.77
C ASN A 358 -5.44 -0.32 -0.24
N ILE A 359 -4.94 0.79 0.32
CA ILE A 359 -4.98 1.07 1.75
C ILE A 359 -6.43 1.09 2.23
N ASN A 360 -7.30 1.90 1.64
CA ASN A 360 -8.70 2.03 2.05
C ASN A 360 -9.47 0.72 1.92
N ARG A 361 -9.25 -0.02 0.82
CA ARG A 361 -9.81 -1.36 0.65
C ARG A 361 -9.38 -2.30 1.77
N SER A 362 -8.10 -2.31 2.12
CA SER A 362 -7.57 -3.16 3.19
C SER A 362 -8.13 -2.77 4.57
N ARG A 363 -8.27 -1.46 4.84
CA ARG A 363 -8.87 -0.96 6.08
C ARG A 363 -10.34 -1.37 6.20
N ARG A 364 -11.13 -1.23 5.12
CA ARG A 364 -12.55 -1.65 5.08
C ARG A 364 -12.71 -3.14 5.33
N LEU A 365 -11.96 -3.97 4.60
CA LEU A 365 -12.00 -5.42 4.76
C LEU A 365 -11.67 -5.86 6.20
N LEU A 366 -10.71 -5.19 6.85
CA LEU A 366 -10.37 -5.48 8.24
C LEU A 366 -11.51 -5.14 9.20
N VAL A 367 -12.22 -4.03 8.98
CA VAL A 367 -13.36 -3.61 9.82
C VAL A 367 -14.59 -4.49 9.57
N GLU A 368 -14.91 -4.81 8.32
CA GLU A 368 -16.03 -5.71 7.97
C GLU A 368 -15.87 -7.09 8.61
N GLN A 369 -14.66 -7.66 8.59
CA GLN A 369 -14.36 -8.94 9.25
C GLN A 369 -14.56 -8.89 10.77
N MET A 370 -14.76 -7.71 11.35
CA MET A 370 -15.03 -7.52 12.77
C MET A 370 -16.51 -7.35 13.09
N GLU A 371 -17.29 -6.75 12.20
CA GLU A 371 -18.75 -6.59 12.38
C GLU A 371 -19.50 -7.92 12.17
N VAL A 372 -18.95 -8.83 11.36
CA VAL A 372 -19.57 -10.13 11.02
C VAL A 372 -19.42 -11.19 12.12
N GLY A 373 -19.48 -10.81 13.40
CA GLY A 373 -19.93 -11.73 14.46
C GLY A 373 -19.15 -11.73 15.74
#